data_AF-A0A8W8MZZ1-F1
#
_entry.id   AF-A0A8W8MZZ1-F1
#
_cell.length_a   1.000
_cell.length_b   1.000
_cell.length_c   1.000
_cell.angle_alpha   90.00
_cell.angle_beta   90.00
_cell.angle_gamma   90.00
#
_symmetry.space_group_name_H-M   'P 1'
#
loop_
_entity.id
_entity.type
_entity.pdbx_description
1 polymer ?
#
loop_
_entity_poly.entity_id
_entity_poly.type
_entity_poly.pdbx_seq_one_letter_code
_entity_poly.pdbx_strand_id
1 'polypeptide(L)'
;MKDADKQYPQAKQDEVIYNIFQKEGGFFVEIGAHDGQNLSNTLWLERQHFWSGLLIEANPDLCQKLDKLKRHAWRLCACLSSTKRSVIFIKGEVDTLGGIENVEGAEMAVLESLRDGLESNRFTVDVWSIEYRVWDGKHVVYEKSIDNLRSLRQYFNDIGGYSEYSQLSNDQNVSDGYALDVVFVRNKSYCEMYDSLPDGTKCSG
;
A
#
# COMPACT_ATOMS: atom_id res chain seq x y z
N MET A 1 16.49 -1.45 30.37
CA MET A 1 15.69 -0.69 29.41
C MET A 1 14.34 -1.37 29.33
N LYS A 2 13.31 -0.75 29.89
CA LYS A 2 11.96 -1.31 30.00
C LYS A 2 11.04 -0.57 29.03
N ASP A 3 10.19 -1.35 28.39
CA ASP A 3 8.89 -0.99 27.80
C ASP A 3 8.90 -0.06 26.58
N ALA A 4 9.14 -0.65 25.40
CA ALA A 4 8.68 -0.10 24.11
C ALA A 4 7.79 -1.09 23.31
N ASP A 5 7.51 -2.29 23.86
CA ASP A 5 6.71 -3.35 23.22
C ASP A 5 5.27 -3.47 23.76
N LYS A 6 4.75 -2.41 24.39
CA LYS A 6 3.33 -2.36 24.75
C LYS A 6 2.52 -1.88 23.57
N GLN A 7 2.01 -2.85 22.81
CA GLN A 7 0.71 -2.82 22.10
C GLN A 7 0.27 -1.41 21.70
N TYR A 8 0.72 -0.94 20.53
CA TYR A 8 0.20 0.29 19.94
C TYR A 8 -1.30 0.08 19.67
N PRO A 9 -2.21 0.88 20.26
CA PRO A 9 -3.67 0.67 20.17
C PRO A 9 -4.30 0.90 18.78
N GLN A 10 -3.57 0.76 17.68
CA GLN A 10 -4.02 1.12 16.32
C GLN A 10 -3.98 -0.04 15.31
N ALA A 11 -3.60 -1.25 15.75
CA ALA A 11 -3.42 -2.42 14.89
C ALA A 11 -4.75 -3.12 14.57
N LYS A 12 -5.47 -2.66 13.55
CA LYS A 12 -6.53 -3.48 12.92
C LYS A 12 -6.27 -3.76 11.45
N GLN A 13 -5.58 -2.87 10.74
CA GLN A 13 -5.37 -3.03 9.29
C GLN A 13 -4.13 -3.86 8.96
N ASP A 14 -3.06 -3.73 9.74
CA ASP A 14 -1.88 -4.59 9.70
C ASP A 14 -2.19 -6.03 10.15
N GLU A 15 -3.09 -6.22 11.13
CA GLU A 15 -3.63 -7.54 11.48
C GLU A 15 -4.34 -8.21 10.30
N VAL A 16 -5.06 -7.43 9.48
CA VAL A 16 -5.74 -7.97 8.29
C VAL A 16 -4.74 -8.61 7.35
N ILE A 17 -3.62 -7.93 7.05
CA ILE A 17 -2.63 -8.47 6.10
C ILE A 17 -1.91 -9.69 6.66
N TYR A 18 -1.54 -9.69 7.94
CA TYR A 18 -0.95 -10.89 8.54
C TYR A 18 -1.91 -12.08 8.49
N ASN A 19 -3.21 -11.87 8.74
CA ASN A 19 -4.21 -12.92 8.70
C ASN A 19 -4.40 -13.54 7.30
N ILE A 20 -3.90 -12.89 6.24
CA ILE A 20 -3.86 -13.46 4.88
C ILE A 20 -2.85 -14.60 4.81
N PHE A 21 -1.61 -14.40 5.28
CA PHE A 21 -0.55 -15.37 5.04
C PHE A 21 -0.22 -16.22 6.27
N GLN A 22 -0.44 -15.69 7.47
CA GLN A 22 -0.09 -16.33 8.75
C GLN A 22 1.31 -16.97 8.75
N LYS A 23 2.26 -16.32 8.05
CA LYS A 23 3.62 -16.81 7.83
C LYS A 23 4.65 -15.77 8.23
N GLU A 24 5.82 -16.28 8.58
CA GLU A 24 7.02 -15.46 8.74
C GLU A 24 7.75 -15.30 7.40
N GLY A 25 8.29 -14.11 7.19
CA GLY A 25 9.02 -13.78 5.98
C GLY A 25 8.11 -13.58 4.76
N GLY A 26 8.58 -12.71 3.88
CA GLY A 26 7.85 -12.27 2.70
C GLY A 26 8.31 -10.88 2.29
N PHE A 27 7.80 -10.41 1.16
CA PHE A 27 8.08 -9.08 0.66
C PHE A 27 6.80 -8.27 0.47
N PHE A 28 6.68 -7.15 1.18
CA PHE A 28 5.58 -6.20 0.99
C PHE A 28 6.02 -4.96 0.20
N VAL A 29 5.05 -4.31 -0.45
CA VAL A 29 5.18 -2.93 -0.90
C VAL A 29 4.01 -2.12 -0.35
N GLU A 30 4.31 -0.99 0.29
CA GLU A 30 3.32 -0.03 0.81
C GLU A 30 3.50 1.30 0.08
N ILE A 31 2.52 1.69 -0.73
CA ILE A 31 2.50 2.95 -1.48
C ILE A 31 1.52 3.90 -0.79
N GLY A 32 1.99 5.10 -0.45
CA GLY A 32 1.27 5.98 0.49
C GLY A 32 1.60 5.63 1.94
N ALA A 33 2.88 5.33 2.22
CA ALA A 33 3.31 4.85 3.54
C ALA A 33 3.18 5.89 4.67
N HIS A 34 2.82 7.14 4.34
CA HIS A 34 2.60 8.24 5.26
C HIS A 34 3.82 8.45 6.18
N ASP A 35 3.63 8.55 7.49
CA ASP A 35 4.73 8.64 8.45
C ASP A 35 5.36 7.28 8.78
N GLY A 36 4.82 6.18 8.25
CA GLY A 36 5.27 4.79 8.40
C GLY A 36 5.00 4.14 9.73
N GLN A 37 4.26 4.82 10.62
CA GLN A 37 3.85 4.26 11.90
C GLN A 37 2.35 4.32 12.09
N ASN A 38 1.75 5.50 11.95
CA ASN A 38 0.32 5.68 12.12
C ASN A 38 -0.39 5.14 10.87
N LEU A 39 -1.37 4.27 11.09
CA LEU A 39 -2.14 3.59 10.03
C LEU A 39 -1.27 2.79 9.03
N SER A 40 -0.04 2.42 9.38
CA SER A 40 0.77 1.61 8.48
C SER A 40 0.21 0.18 8.42
N ASN A 41 0.09 -0.32 7.20
CA ASN A 41 -0.44 -1.65 6.91
C ASN A 41 0.64 -2.74 7.02
N THR A 42 1.92 -2.37 7.10
CA THR A 42 3.03 -3.33 7.01
C THR A 42 3.99 -3.32 8.21
N LEU A 43 3.85 -2.37 9.13
CA LEU A 43 4.78 -2.23 10.27
C LEU A 43 4.81 -3.47 11.16
N TRP A 44 3.66 -4.10 11.37
CA TRP A 44 3.57 -5.31 12.19
C TRP A 44 4.22 -6.52 11.51
N LEU A 45 4.01 -6.69 10.20
CA LEU A 45 4.65 -7.73 9.40
C LEU A 45 6.18 -7.64 9.49
N GLU A 46 6.70 -6.42 9.35
CA GLU A 46 8.14 -6.15 9.44
C GLU A 46 8.69 -6.49 10.83
N ARG A 47 8.09 -5.92 11.88
CA ARG A 47 8.67 -5.97 13.23
C ARG A 47 8.44 -7.28 13.95
N GLN A 48 7.33 -7.96 13.68
CA GLN A 48 6.91 -9.16 14.43
C GLN A 48 6.97 -10.44 13.61
N HIS A 49 6.95 -10.34 12.28
CA HIS A 49 6.88 -11.51 11.39
C HIS A 49 8.03 -11.59 10.39
N PHE A 50 9.09 -10.80 10.59
CA PHE A 50 10.33 -10.83 9.80
C PHE A 50 10.12 -10.58 8.30
N TRP A 51 9.05 -9.88 7.93
CA TRP A 51 8.87 -9.44 6.56
C TRP A 51 9.87 -8.33 6.22
N SER A 52 10.27 -8.30 4.96
CA SER A 52 11.01 -7.18 4.38
C SER A 52 10.09 -6.46 3.40
N GLY A 53 10.41 -5.23 3.02
CA GLY A 53 9.57 -4.55 2.07
C GLY A 53 10.04 -3.16 1.67
N LEU A 54 9.27 -2.54 0.81
CA LEU A 54 9.51 -1.20 0.27
C LEU A 54 8.36 -0.26 0.66
N LEU A 55 8.72 0.85 1.30
CA LEU A 55 7.82 1.95 1.62
C LEU A 55 7.99 3.07 0.60
N ILE A 56 6.90 3.53 0.01
CA ILE A 56 6.90 4.61 -0.98
C ILE A 56 6.03 5.75 -0.47
N GLU A 57 6.63 6.94 -0.39
CA GLU A 57 5.95 8.15 0.09
C GLU A 57 6.40 9.35 -0.74
N ALA A 58 5.45 10.08 -1.33
CA ALA A 58 5.73 11.21 -2.20
C ALA A 58 5.87 12.53 -1.43
N ASN A 59 5.24 12.66 -0.26
CA ASN A 59 5.34 13.83 0.61
C ASN A 59 6.71 13.85 1.30
N PRO A 60 7.57 14.85 1.01
CA PRO A 60 8.92 14.92 1.56
C PRO A 60 8.96 15.07 3.09
N ASP A 61 7.97 15.74 3.70
CA ASP A 61 7.89 15.91 5.16
C ASP A 61 7.56 14.57 5.86
N LEU A 62 6.64 13.79 5.29
CA LEU A 62 6.26 12.46 5.79
C LEU A 62 7.37 11.44 5.55
N CYS A 63 7.95 11.48 4.37
CA CYS A 63 9.16 10.76 4.02
C CYS A 63 10.32 10.99 5.01
N GLN A 64 10.52 12.22 5.52
CA GLN A 64 11.51 12.49 6.56
C GLN A 64 11.13 11.88 7.93
N LYS A 65 9.83 11.71 8.22
CA LYS A 65 9.38 10.99 9.42
C LYS A 65 9.72 9.50 9.31
N LEU A 66 9.59 8.89 8.12
CA LEU A 66 10.01 7.50 7.87
C LEU A 66 11.49 7.26 8.25
N ASP A 67 12.39 8.18 7.88
CA ASP A 67 13.83 8.07 8.21
C ASP A 67 14.08 8.01 9.72
N LYS A 68 13.27 8.72 10.51
CA LYS A 68 13.42 8.77 11.96
C LYS A 68 12.95 7.48 12.64
N LEU A 69 12.01 6.76 12.03
CA LEU A 69 11.47 5.50 12.56
C LEU A 69 12.44 4.32 12.41
N LYS A 70 13.41 4.42 11.50
CA LYS A 70 14.40 3.36 11.22
C LYS A 70 13.75 1.99 11.01
N ARG A 71 12.72 1.96 10.16
CA ARG A 71 12.08 0.72 9.74
C ARG A 71 13.09 -0.19 9.04
N HIS A 72 12.96 -1.48 9.26
CA HIS A 72 13.70 -2.54 8.58
C HIS A 72 13.07 -2.84 7.20
N ALA A 73 12.89 -1.78 6.42
CA ALA A 73 12.32 -1.77 5.08
C ALA A 73 13.08 -0.75 4.23
N TRP A 74 13.18 -1.00 2.93
CA TRP A 74 13.65 0.02 2.00
C TRP A 74 12.62 1.14 1.92
N ARG A 75 13.10 2.35 1.60
CA ARG A 75 12.24 3.51 1.43
C ARG A 75 12.59 4.24 0.15
N LEU A 76 11.56 4.59 -0.62
CA LEU A 76 11.66 5.47 -1.77
C LEU A 76 10.81 6.72 -1.54
N CYS A 77 11.48 7.89 -1.51
CA CYS A 77 10.80 9.17 -1.44
C CYS A 77 10.71 9.80 -2.81
N ALA A 78 9.62 9.52 -3.50
CA ALA A 78 9.42 9.99 -4.85
C ALA A 78 7.94 10.18 -5.15
N CYS A 79 7.64 11.34 -5.74
CA CYS A 79 6.52 11.43 -6.67
C CYS A 79 7.00 10.82 -7.99
N LEU A 80 6.33 9.77 -8.46
CA LEU A 80 6.62 9.19 -9.76
C LEU A 80 5.58 9.69 -10.76
N SER A 81 6.02 9.96 -11.99
CA SER A 81 5.14 10.40 -13.06
C SER A 81 5.62 9.76 -14.37
N SER A 82 4.68 9.45 -15.25
CA SER A 82 4.97 9.02 -16.62
C SER A 82 5.64 10.13 -17.45
N THR A 83 5.69 11.38 -16.94
CA THR A 83 6.43 12.48 -17.55
C THR A 83 7.37 13.14 -16.54
N LYS A 84 8.61 13.47 -16.95
CA LYS A 84 9.51 14.28 -16.12
C LYS A 84 9.01 15.74 -16.10
N ARG A 85 8.22 16.10 -15.09
CA ARG A 85 7.78 17.47 -14.83
C ARG A 85 7.98 17.80 -13.36
N SER A 86 8.35 19.04 -13.06
CA SER A 86 8.30 19.57 -11.69
C SER A 86 6.84 19.84 -11.33
N VAL A 87 6.35 19.22 -10.27
CA VAL A 87 5.03 19.50 -9.69
C VAL A 87 5.21 20.30 -8.41
N ILE A 88 4.27 21.20 -8.13
CA ILE A 88 4.24 21.94 -6.86
C ILE A 88 3.53 21.05 -5.84
N PHE A 89 4.23 20.71 -4.77
CA PHE A 89 3.61 20.05 -3.62
C PHE A 89 2.79 21.09 -2.84
N ILE A 90 1.47 20.92 -2.77
CA ILE A 90 0.60 21.77 -1.94
C ILE A 90 0.38 21.07 -0.61
N LYS A 91 0.80 21.73 0.47
CA LYS A 91 0.64 21.24 1.84
C LYS A 91 -0.72 21.67 2.39
N GLY A 92 -1.59 20.70 2.68
CA GLY A 92 -2.81 20.95 3.44
C GLY A 92 -2.49 21.39 4.88
N GLU A 93 -3.30 22.29 5.45
CA GLU A 93 -3.04 22.91 6.76
C GLU A 93 -3.19 21.95 7.96
N VAL A 94 -3.59 20.69 7.76
CA VAL A 94 -3.83 19.72 8.84
C VAL A 94 -3.11 18.41 8.59
N ASP A 95 -2.03 18.18 9.34
CA ASP A 95 -1.17 16.98 9.36
C ASP A 95 -1.89 15.67 9.82
N THR A 96 -3.21 15.66 10.01
CA THR A 96 -3.94 14.50 10.58
C THR A 96 -4.52 13.55 9.55
N LEU A 97 -4.59 13.95 8.27
CA LEU A 97 -5.06 13.13 7.16
C LEU A 97 -4.22 13.54 5.94
N GLY A 98 -3.05 12.91 5.80
CA GLY A 98 -2.08 13.21 4.77
C GLY A 98 -2.54 12.82 3.37
N GLY A 99 -3.52 13.52 2.82
CA GLY A 99 -3.78 13.50 1.38
C GLY A 99 -2.88 14.52 0.70
N ILE A 100 -2.13 14.10 -0.31
CA ILE A 100 -1.41 15.03 -1.18
C ILE A 100 -2.44 15.73 -2.06
N GLU A 101 -2.70 17.02 -1.81
CA GLU A 101 -3.34 17.87 -2.80
C GLU A 101 -2.40 17.96 -4.02
N ASN A 102 -2.80 17.32 -5.13
CA ASN A 102 -2.24 17.43 -6.48
C ASN A 102 -1.05 16.54 -6.88
N VAL A 103 -0.89 15.37 -6.28
CA VAL A 103 -0.10 14.30 -6.93
C VAL A 103 -0.98 13.07 -7.13
N GLU A 104 -1.97 13.25 -7.99
CA GLU A 104 -2.88 12.20 -8.42
C GLU A 104 -2.16 11.26 -9.40
N GLY A 105 -2.11 9.95 -9.10
CA GLY A 105 -1.60 8.92 -10.02
C GLY A 105 -0.09 8.65 -9.95
N ALA A 106 0.60 9.07 -8.88
CA ALA A 106 2.00 8.69 -8.70
C ALA A 106 2.17 7.19 -8.47
N GLU A 107 1.18 6.56 -7.85
CA GLU A 107 1.11 5.12 -7.61
C GLU A 107 1.22 4.37 -8.94
N MET A 108 0.43 4.78 -9.93
CA MET A 108 0.45 4.18 -11.26
C MET A 108 1.81 4.34 -11.94
N ALA A 109 2.47 5.48 -11.79
CA ALA A 109 3.82 5.65 -12.34
C ALA A 109 4.87 4.77 -11.64
N VAL A 110 4.73 4.51 -10.33
CA VAL A 110 5.53 3.47 -9.64
C VAL A 110 5.28 2.13 -10.31
N LEU A 111 4.02 1.72 -10.39
CA LEU A 111 3.63 0.41 -10.90
C LEU A 111 4.13 0.21 -12.33
N GLU A 112 3.92 1.18 -13.21
CA GLU A 112 4.43 1.14 -14.58
C GLU A 112 5.96 1.03 -14.66
N SER A 113 6.71 1.67 -13.75
CA SER A 113 8.17 1.52 -13.70
C SER A 113 8.63 0.12 -13.26
N LEU A 114 7.76 -0.62 -12.58
CA LEU A 114 8.00 -1.97 -12.08
C LEU A 114 7.45 -3.06 -12.99
N ARG A 115 6.57 -2.71 -13.95
CA ARG A 115 5.83 -3.62 -14.85
C ARG A 115 6.70 -4.71 -15.45
N ASP A 116 7.74 -4.33 -16.19
CA ASP A 116 8.61 -5.28 -16.88
C ASP A 116 9.24 -6.29 -15.91
N GLY A 117 9.53 -5.87 -14.68
CA GLY A 117 10.14 -6.74 -13.67
C GLY A 117 9.14 -7.73 -13.07
N LEU A 118 7.90 -7.29 -12.88
CA LEU A 118 6.80 -8.13 -12.40
C LEU A 118 6.37 -9.15 -13.46
N GLU A 119 6.13 -8.70 -14.71
CA GLU A 119 5.72 -9.57 -15.82
C GLU A 119 6.79 -10.64 -16.14
N SER A 120 8.07 -10.27 -16.07
CA SER A 120 9.18 -11.22 -16.27
C SER A 120 9.54 -12.04 -15.03
N ASN A 121 8.87 -11.84 -13.88
CA ASN A 121 9.21 -12.44 -12.59
C ASN A 121 10.67 -12.21 -12.15
N ARG A 122 11.30 -11.10 -12.55
CA ARG A 122 12.65 -10.71 -12.08
C ARG A 122 12.66 -10.40 -10.58
N PHE A 123 11.54 -9.93 -10.07
CA PHE A 123 11.26 -9.80 -8.66
C PHE A 123 9.77 -10.08 -8.43
N THR A 124 9.42 -10.38 -7.19
CA THR A 124 8.03 -10.66 -6.81
C THR A 124 7.73 -9.98 -5.50
N VAL A 125 6.51 -9.47 -5.41
CA VAL A 125 5.96 -8.89 -4.19
C VAL A 125 4.85 -9.82 -3.71
N ASP A 126 4.84 -10.21 -2.44
CA ASP A 126 3.82 -11.09 -1.87
C ASP A 126 2.53 -10.33 -1.60
N VAL A 127 2.65 -9.09 -1.11
CA VAL A 127 1.52 -8.22 -0.79
C VAL A 127 1.79 -6.76 -1.14
N TRP A 128 0.78 -6.13 -1.74
CA TRP A 128 0.74 -4.70 -1.99
C TRP A 128 -0.34 -4.08 -1.10
N SER A 129 0.00 -2.99 -0.42
CA SER A 129 -0.97 -2.04 0.14
C SER A 129 -0.79 -0.72 -0.60
N ILE A 130 -1.85 -0.22 -1.23
CA ILE A 130 -1.77 0.96 -2.08
C ILE A 130 -2.88 1.93 -1.69
N GLU A 131 -2.48 3.10 -1.18
CA GLU A 131 -3.38 4.22 -0.97
C GLU A 131 -3.94 4.67 -2.33
N TYR A 132 -5.26 4.83 -2.42
CA TYR A 132 -5.92 5.29 -3.64
C TYR A 132 -6.86 6.47 -3.43
N ARG A 133 -7.23 6.74 -2.16
CA ARG A 133 -8.21 7.76 -1.80
C ARG A 133 -7.69 9.16 -2.05
N VAL A 134 -8.50 9.98 -2.72
CA VAL A 134 -8.18 11.38 -2.96
C VAL A 134 -8.91 12.28 -1.96
N TRP A 135 -8.18 13.21 -1.36
CA TRP A 135 -8.68 14.22 -0.42
C TRP A 135 -8.32 15.62 -0.91
N ASP A 136 -9.28 16.55 -0.94
CA ASP A 136 -9.09 17.94 -1.41
C ASP A 136 -8.86 18.96 -0.28
N GLY A 137 -8.41 18.47 0.88
CA GLY A 137 -8.28 19.27 2.10
C GLY A 137 -9.58 19.43 2.88
N LYS A 138 -10.75 19.14 2.30
CA LYS A 138 -12.06 19.30 2.96
C LYS A 138 -12.94 18.04 2.92
N HIS A 139 -12.95 17.33 1.80
CA HIS A 139 -13.77 16.15 1.56
C HIS A 139 -13.03 15.12 0.72
N VAL A 140 -13.53 13.88 0.74
CA VAL A 140 -13.10 12.83 -0.19
C VAL A 140 -13.58 13.21 -1.59
N VAL A 141 -12.68 13.17 -2.57
CA VAL A 141 -13.02 13.39 -3.99
C VAL A 141 -13.41 12.05 -4.61
N TYR A 142 -14.66 11.65 -4.39
CA TYR A 142 -15.16 10.31 -4.72
C TYR A 142 -14.86 9.84 -6.15
N GLU A 143 -15.15 10.68 -7.17
CA GLU A 143 -14.94 10.30 -8.58
C GLU A 143 -13.46 9.98 -8.88
N LYS A 144 -12.54 10.79 -8.36
CA LYS A 144 -11.09 10.57 -8.51
C LYS A 144 -10.61 9.33 -7.77
N SER A 145 -11.09 9.11 -6.54
CA SER A 145 -10.77 7.89 -5.77
C SER A 145 -11.21 6.64 -6.53
N ILE A 146 -12.39 6.66 -7.17
CA ILE A 146 -12.87 5.55 -7.99
C ILE A 146 -11.99 5.32 -9.22
N ASP A 147 -11.60 6.38 -9.92
CA ASP A 147 -10.77 6.27 -11.12
C ASP A 147 -9.35 5.76 -10.80
N ASN A 148 -8.78 6.15 -9.65
CA ASN A 148 -7.54 5.57 -9.13
C ASN A 148 -7.71 4.07 -8.88
N LEU A 149 -8.75 3.66 -8.14
CA LEU A 149 -9.01 2.25 -7.82
C LEU A 149 -9.20 1.40 -9.09
N ARG A 150 -9.93 1.92 -10.09
CA ARG A 150 -10.08 1.26 -11.39
C ARG A 150 -8.75 1.08 -12.11
N SER A 151 -7.89 2.11 -12.07
CA SER A 151 -6.57 2.05 -12.71
C SER A 151 -5.67 1.00 -12.06
N LEU A 152 -5.69 0.90 -10.72
CA LEU A 152 -4.98 -0.14 -9.97
C LEU A 152 -5.49 -1.54 -10.32
N ARG A 153 -6.81 -1.74 -10.31
CA ARG A 153 -7.44 -3.01 -10.70
C ARG A 153 -7.07 -3.41 -12.13
N GLN A 154 -7.13 -2.47 -13.06
CA GLN A 154 -6.75 -2.72 -14.46
C GLN A 154 -5.27 -3.12 -14.56
N TYR A 155 -4.38 -2.42 -13.87
CA TYR A 155 -2.96 -2.74 -13.85
C TYR A 155 -2.69 -4.19 -13.40
N PHE A 156 -3.24 -4.59 -12.26
CA PHE A 156 -3.04 -5.94 -11.72
C PHE A 156 -3.72 -7.02 -12.56
N ASN A 157 -4.86 -6.71 -13.18
CA ASN A 157 -5.50 -7.59 -14.16
C ASN A 157 -4.62 -7.78 -15.40
N ASP A 158 -3.98 -6.71 -15.90
CA ASP A 158 -3.15 -6.76 -17.12
C ASP A 158 -1.85 -7.53 -16.91
N ILE A 159 -1.14 -7.30 -15.79
CA ILE A 159 0.10 -8.05 -15.50
C ILE A 159 -0.17 -9.50 -15.09
N GLY A 160 -1.36 -9.77 -14.55
CA GLY A 160 -1.75 -11.07 -14.01
C GLY A 160 -0.94 -11.50 -12.77
N GLY A 161 -1.29 -12.67 -12.21
CA GLY A 161 -0.56 -13.26 -11.08
C GLY A 161 -0.83 -12.62 -9.72
N TYR A 162 -1.74 -11.64 -9.65
CA TYR A 162 -2.18 -10.94 -8.45
C TYR A 162 -3.71 -10.88 -8.40
N SER A 163 -4.26 -10.84 -7.18
CA SER A 163 -5.69 -10.69 -6.93
C SER A 163 -5.93 -9.64 -5.85
N GLU A 164 -6.98 -8.82 -6.03
CA GLU A 164 -7.46 -7.94 -4.97
C GLU A 164 -8.02 -8.79 -3.82
N TYR A 165 -7.52 -8.57 -2.61
CA TYR A 165 -7.95 -9.29 -1.42
C TYR A 165 -9.00 -8.50 -0.64
N SER A 166 -8.72 -7.23 -0.37
CA SER A 166 -9.60 -6.37 0.41
C SER A 166 -9.30 -4.89 0.19
N GLN A 167 -10.18 -4.04 0.73
CA GLN A 167 -9.94 -2.62 0.90
C GLN A 167 -9.88 -2.31 2.40
N LEU A 168 -9.01 -1.37 2.78
CA LEU A 168 -8.78 -0.98 4.16
C LEU A 168 -9.29 0.44 4.40
N SER A 169 -10.00 0.66 5.51
CA SER A 169 -10.45 1.99 5.92
C SER A 169 -10.36 2.16 7.44
N ASN A 170 -10.22 3.40 7.90
CA ASN A 170 -10.21 3.76 9.32
C ASN A 170 -11.62 3.96 9.90
N ASP A 171 -12.61 4.20 9.04
CA ASP A 171 -14.02 4.46 9.40
C ASP A 171 -14.95 3.28 9.09
N GLN A 172 -14.38 2.11 8.80
CA GLN A 172 -15.08 0.88 8.38
C GLN A 172 -15.82 0.96 7.04
N ASN A 173 -15.84 2.12 6.37
CA ASN A 173 -16.40 2.23 5.03
C ASN A 173 -15.40 1.72 4.00
N VAL A 174 -15.56 0.45 3.64
CA VAL A 174 -14.73 -0.24 2.63
C VAL A 174 -15.37 -0.23 1.24
N SER A 175 -16.36 0.65 1.01
CA SER A 175 -16.96 0.81 -0.31
C SER A 175 -15.94 1.46 -1.25
N ASP A 176 -15.94 1.01 -2.50
CA ASP A 176 -15.16 1.63 -3.56
C ASP A 176 -15.29 3.17 -3.51
N GLY A 177 -14.16 3.87 -3.57
CA GLY A 177 -14.09 5.33 -3.59
C GLY A 177 -14.03 5.98 -2.21
N TYR A 178 -14.26 5.23 -1.13
CA TYR A 178 -14.21 5.72 0.26
C TYR A 178 -13.11 5.10 1.10
N ALA A 179 -12.71 3.86 0.81
CA ALA A 179 -11.62 3.20 1.51
C ALA A 179 -10.30 3.94 1.27
N LEU A 180 -9.34 3.78 2.19
CA LEU A 180 -8.02 4.39 2.14
C LEU A 180 -7.13 3.64 1.15
N ASP A 181 -6.99 2.34 1.39
CA ASP A 181 -6.07 1.46 0.68
C ASP A 181 -6.82 0.31 0.00
N VAL A 182 -6.20 -0.22 -1.05
CA VAL A 182 -6.52 -1.51 -1.63
C VAL A 182 -5.35 -2.48 -1.43
N VAL A 183 -5.67 -3.74 -1.12
CA VAL A 183 -4.68 -4.80 -0.90
C VAL A 183 -4.70 -5.78 -2.06
N PHE A 184 -3.55 -6.00 -2.69
CA PHE A 184 -3.35 -7.05 -3.69
C PHE A 184 -2.39 -8.11 -3.17
N VAL A 185 -2.73 -9.38 -3.38
CA VAL A 185 -1.92 -10.53 -2.97
C VAL A 185 -1.40 -11.28 -4.19
N ARG A 186 -0.19 -11.81 -4.09
CA ARG A 186 0.36 -12.67 -5.15
C ARG A 186 -0.35 -14.03 -5.14
N ASN A 187 -0.92 -14.41 -6.27
CA ASN A 187 -1.73 -15.62 -6.40
C ASN A 187 -0.95 -16.87 -6.00
N LYS A 188 0.31 -16.98 -6.42
CA LYS A 188 1.17 -18.11 -6.06
C LYS A 188 1.36 -18.23 -4.55
N SER A 189 1.72 -17.14 -3.88
CA SER A 189 1.96 -17.12 -2.43
C SER A 189 0.66 -17.33 -1.64
N TYR A 190 -0.47 -16.83 -2.16
CA TYR A 190 -1.79 -17.02 -1.55
C TYR A 190 -2.26 -18.48 -1.65
N CYS A 191 -2.06 -19.11 -2.81
CA CYS A 191 -2.43 -20.50 -3.06
C CYS A 191 -1.58 -21.53 -2.29
N GLU A 192 -0.50 -21.12 -1.61
CA GLU A 192 0.21 -21.98 -0.66
C GLU A 192 -0.63 -22.21 0.62
N MET A 193 -1.58 -21.31 0.91
CA MET A 193 -2.38 -21.29 2.15
C MET A 193 -3.85 -21.61 1.92
N TYR A 194 -4.37 -21.41 0.70
CA TYR A 194 -5.79 -21.53 0.39
C TYR A 194 -6.03 -22.29 -0.93
N ASP A 195 -7.18 -22.96 -1.03
CA ASP A 195 -7.59 -23.72 -2.23
C ASP A 195 -8.17 -22.85 -3.36
N SER A 196 -8.51 -21.60 -3.07
CA SER A 196 -9.13 -20.67 -4.03
C SER A 196 -8.69 -19.24 -3.76
N LEU A 197 -8.46 -18.47 -4.82
CA LEU A 197 -8.14 -17.06 -4.82
C LEU A 197 -9.29 -16.22 -4.20
N PRO A 198 -9.04 -14.96 -3.83
CA PRO A 198 -10.04 -14.09 -3.20
C PRO A 198 -11.33 -13.90 -4.01
N ASP A 199 -11.25 -13.98 -5.34
CA ASP A 199 -12.39 -13.91 -6.26
C ASP A 199 -13.18 -15.22 -6.40
N GLY A 200 -12.76 -16.28 -5.70
CA GLY A 200 -13.34 -17.62 -5.75
C GLY A 200 -12.77 -18.51 -6.86
N THR A 201 -11.84 -18.01 -7.68
CA THR A 201 -11.16 -18.82 -8.71
C THR A 201 -10.29 -19.88 -8.03
N LYS A 202 -10.38 -21.14 -8.46
CA LYS A 202 -9.56 -22.22 -7.87
C LYS A 202 -8.07 -21.98 -8.11
N CYS A 203 -7.27 -22.25 -7.08
CA CYS A 203 -5.82 -22.29 -7.20
C CYS A 203 -5.41 -23.41 -8.15
N SER A 204 -4.54 -23.09 -9.11
CA SER A 204 -3.95 -24.08 -10.01
C SER A 204 -2.84 -24.80 -9.25
N GLY A 205 -2.95 -26.13 -9.13
CA GLY A 205 -1.89 -26.98 -8.57
C GLY A 205 -0.70 -27.15 -9.50
#